data_AF-A0A2M7QLK0-F1
#
_entry.id   AF-A0A2M7QLK0-F1
#
_cell.length_a   1.000
_cell.length_b   1.000
_cell.length_c   1.000
_cell.angle_alpha   90.00
_cell.angle_beta   90.00
_cell.angle_gamma   90.00
#
_symmetry.space_group_name_H-M   'P 1'
#
loop_
_entity.id
_entity.type
_entity.pdbx_description
1 polymer ?
#
loop_
_entity_poly.entity_id
_entity_poly.type
_entity_poly.pdbx_seq_one_letter_code
_entity_poly.pdbx_strand_id
1 'polypeptide(L)'
;VVSCATLSTEPLIRGAWLRPGVHLDLVGAFRPAMRETDAGAVARAAVFVDTYAGARGEAGDLLLAAAEGAFTLDAIRADLHALCAGAHPGRESAGQITLFKSVGASLEDFVAATMVARAAP
;
A
#
# COMPACT_ATOMS: atom_id res chain seq x y z
N VAL A 1 -9.63 8.71 -6.18
CA VAL A 1 -8.41 7.90 -6.02
C VAL A 1 -7.21 8.80 -6.21
N VAL A 2 -6.12 8.59 -5.47
CA VAL A 2 -4.82 9.24 -5.65
C VAL A 2 -3.78 8.13 -5.78
N SER A 3 -3.16 8.00 -6.95
CA SER A 3 -2.05 7.06 -7.16
C SER A 3 -0.73 7.82 -7.09
N CYS A 4 0.22 7.26 -6.35
CA CYS A 4 1.57 7.81 -6.19
C CYS A 4 2.59 6.74 -6.59
N ALA A 5 3.43 7.11 -7.56
CA ALA A 5 4.41 6.22 -8.19
C ALA A 5 5.70 7.01 -8.43
N THR A 6 6.31 7.46 -7.34
CA THR A 6 7.46 8.37 -7.33
C THR A 6 8.65 7.73 -6.64
N LEU A 7 9.84 8.26 -6.91
CA LEU A 7 11.07 7.87 -6.21
C LEU A 7 11.33 8.77 -4.98
N SER A 8 10.29 9.37 -4.41
CA SER A 8 10.45 10.35 -3.33
C SER A 8 10.97 9.72 -2.04
N THR A 9 11.81 10.47 -1.33
CA THR A 9 12.22 10.19 0.06
C THR A 9 11.54 11.13 1.05
N GLU A 10 10.71 12.05 0.55
CA GLU A 10 10.01 13.06 1.33
C GLU A 10 8.49 12.97 1.06
N PRO A 11 7.63 13.26 2.05
CA PRO A 11 6.19 13.14 1.90
C PRO A 11 5.66 14.17 0.87
N LEU A 12 5.12 13.65 -0.23
CA LEU A 12 4.43 14.42 -1.26
C LEU A 12 2.95 14.61 -0.92
N ILE A 13 2.34 13.63 -0.27
CA ILE A 13 0.93 13.65 0.15
C ILE A 13 0.88 13.80 1.66
N ARG A 14 0.20 14.86 2.12
CA ARG A 14 -0.02 15.07 3.55
C ARG A 14 -1.37 14.56 3.99
N GLY A 15 -1.42 13.92 5.15
CA GLY A 15 -2.63 13.40 5.77
C GLY A 15 -3.68 14.48 5.89
N ALA A 16 -3.32 15.71 6.26
CA ALA A 16 -4.23 16.84 6.38
C ALA A 16 -4.99 17.19 5.08
N TRP A 17 -4.49 16.81 3.91
CA TRP A 17 -5.13 17.09 2.63
C TRP A 17 -6.20 16.05 2.25
N LEU A 18 -6.21 14.90 2.93
CA LEU A 18 -7.11 13.80 2.61
C LEU A 18 -8.54 14.11 3.05
N ARG A 19 -9.45 14.04 2.08
CA ARG A 19 -10.90 14.11 2.28
C ARG A 19 -11.45 12.71 2.61
N PRO A 20 -12.60 12.60 3.31
CA PRO A 20 -13.28 11.32 3.51
C PRO A 20 -13.53 10.59 2.19
N GLY A 21 -13.43 9.26 2.22
CA GLY A 21 -13.70 8.40 1.06
C GLY A 21 -12.55 8.25 0.06
N VAL A 22 -11.43 8.96 0.24
CA VAL A 22 -10.28 8.84 -0.65
C VAL A 22 -9.65 7.44 -0.56
N HIS A 23 -9.23 6.92 -1.70
CA HIS A 23 -8.32 5.78 -1.80
C HIS A 23 -6.94 6.27 -2.24
N LEU A 24 -5.91 5.89 -1.48
CA LEU A 24 -4.50 6.05 -1.79
C LEU A 24 -3.97 4.73 -2.35
N ASP A 25 -3.26 4.83 -3.46
CA ASP A 25 -2.59 3.72 -4.13
C ASP A 25 -1.10 4.08 -4.23
N LEU A 26 -0.27 3.44 -3.40
CA LEU A 26 1.11 3.85 -3.15
C LEU A 26 2.07 2.76 -3.60
N VAL A 27 2.76 2.98 -4.72
CA VAL A 27 3.65 1.98 -5.33
C VAL A 27 5.11 2.43 -5.39
N GLY A 28 5.41 3.71 -5.12
CA GLY A 28 6.74 4.28 -5.32
C GLY A 28 7.74 3.98 -4.20
N ALA A 29 7.31 3.99 -2.93
CA ALA A 29 8.22 3.75 -1.81
C ALA A 29 8.43 2.25 -1.50
N PHE A 30 9.28 1.58 -2.29
CA PHE A 30 9.66 0.17 -2.14
C PHE A 30 11.00 -0.04 -1.39
N ARG A 31 11.55 1.00 -0.76
CA ARG A 31 12.72 0.88 0.12
C ARG A 31 12.41 1.53 1.48
N PRO A 32 13.00 1.06 2.59
CA PRO A 32 12.69 1.57 3.93
C PRO A 32 12.86 3.08 4.13
N ALA A 33 13.79 3.71 3.40
CA ALA A 33 14.07 5.15 3.50
C ALA A 33 13.24 6.01 2.51
N MET A 34 12.37 5.40 1.71
CA MET A 34 11.51 6.12 0.77
C MET A 34 10.14 6.38 1.38
N ARG A 35 9.46 7.44 0.94
CA ARG A 35 8.06 7.70 1.30
C ARG A 35 7.44 8.64 0.29
N GLU A 36 6.16 8.47 0.08
CA GLU A 36 5.33 9.33 -0.75
C GLU A 36 4.31 10.08 0.10
N THR A 37 4.08 9.59 1.32
CA THR A 37 3.09 10.09 2.26
C THR A 37 3.70 10.49 3.59
N ASP A 38 3.01 11.36 4.33
CA ASP A 38 3.32 11.57 5.74
C ASP A 38 2.69 10.52 6.65
N ALA A 39 3.20 10.42 7.88
CA ALA A 39 2.69 9.47 8.86
C ALA A 39 1.20 9.72 9.19
N GLY A 40 0.73 10.97 9.07
CA GLY A 40 -0.68 11.33 9.22
C GLY A 40 -1.58 10.74 8.14
N ALA A 41 -1.09 10.59 6.90
CA ALA A 41 -1.84 9.94 5.82
C ALA A 41 -2.02 8.45 6.10
N VAL A 42 -0.95 7.78 6.55
CA VAL A 42 -0.98 6.35 6.91
C VAL A 42 -1.90 6.13 8.11
N ALA A 43 -1.75 6.91 9.18
CA ALA A 43 -2.53 6.78 10.41
C ALA A 43 -4.05 6.98 10.20
N ARG A 44 -4.44 7.81 9.23
CA ARG A 44 -5.86 8.08 8.91
C ARG A 44 -6.51 7.02 8.02
N ALA A 45 -5.74 6.13 7.41
CA ALA A 45 -6.22 5.18 6.41
C ALA A 45 -6.41 3.77 6.99
N ALA A 46 -7.39 3.04 6.45
CA ALA A 46 -7.40 1.58 6.51
C ALA A 46 -6.33 1.05 5.54
N VAL A 47 -5.27 0.47 6.09
CA VAL A 47 -4.08 0.04 5.34
C VAL A 47 -4.23 -1.40 4.86
N PHE A 48 -4.02 -1.59 3.57
CA PHE A 48 -3.96 -2.87 2.86
C PHE A 48 -2.64 -2.94 2.11
N VAL A 49 -2.13 -4.15 1.89
CA VAL A 49 -0.81 -4.35 1.28
C VAL A 49 -0.85 -5.44 0.21
N ASP A 50 0.14 -5.48 -0.68
CA ASP A 50 0.32 -6.63 -1.57
C ASP A 50 0.65 -7.90 -0.79
N THR A 51 1.71 -7.84 0.03
CA THR A 51 2.15 -8.92 0.92
C THR A 51 2.56 -8.36 2.27
N TYR A 52 2.29 -9.13 3.34
CA TYR A 52 2.76 -8.77 4.67
C TYR A 52 4.28 -8.74 4.78
N ALA A 53 4.97 -9.63 4.08
CA ALA A 53 6.44 -9.71 4.11
C ALA A 53 7.07 -8.45 3.49
N GLY A 54 6.63 -8.05 2.29
CA GLY A 54 7.11 -6.84 1.63
C GLY A 54 6.78 -5.57 2.44
N ALA A 55 5.57 -5.49 3.00
CA ALA A 55 5.19 -4.39 3.87
C ALA A 55 6.09 -4.23 5.11
N ARG A 56 6.53 -5.35 5.71
CA ARG A 56 7.39 -5.36 6.90
C ARG A 56 8.88 -5.17 6.59
N GLY A 57 9.31 -5.50 5.37
CA GLY A 57 10.72 -5.42 4.97
C GLY A 57 11.08 -4.14 4.20
N GLU A 58 10.16 -3.61 3.39
CA GLU A 58 10.52 -2.72 2.28
C GLU A 58 9.64 -1.47 2.17
N ALA A 59 8.39 -1.52 2.65
CA ALA A 59 7.41 -0.44 2.47
C ALA A 59 7.73 0.80 3.31
N GLY A 60 8.57 1.68 2.80
CA GLY A 60 9.06 2.86 3.53
C GLY A 60 7.95 3.79 4.04
N ASP A 61 6.84 3.98 3.31
CA ASP A 61 5.67 4.73 3.81
C ASP A 61 5.16 4.18 5.16
N LEU A 62 5.10 2.86 5.31
CA LEU A 62 4.58 2.21 6.52
C LEU A 62 5.65 2.12 7.61
N LEU A 63 6.89 1.81 7.23
CA LEU A 63 8.02 1.66 8.15
C LEU A 63 8.38 2.98 8.82
N LEU A 64 8.41 4.08 8.07
CA LEU A 64 8.68 5.41 8.62
C LEU A 64 7.51 5.90 9.48
N ALA A 65 6.25 5.68 9.05
CA ALA A 65 5.09 6.01 9.88
C ALA A 65 5.07 5.21 11.20
N ALA A 66 5.53 3.96 11.18
CA ALA A 66 5.68 3.15 12.38
C ALA A 66 6.82 3.63 13.29
N ALA A 67 7.97 3.99 12.72
CA ALA A 67 9.08 4.58 13.46
C ALA A 67 8.72 5.93 14.10
N GLU A 68 7.84 6.70 13.47
CA GLU A 68 7.28 7.95 13.99
C GLU A 68 6.16 7.72 15.05
N GLY A 69 5.77 6.47 15.31
CA GLY A 69 4.76 6.12 16.30
C GLY A 69 3.31 6.40 15.88
N ALA A 70 3.07 6.75 14.62
CA ALA A 70 1.74 7.06 14.10
C ALA A 70 0.98 5.81 13.60
N PHE A 71 1.70 4.70 13.38
CA PHE A 71 1.15 3.46 12.83
C PHE A 71 1.83 2.23 13.47
N THR A 72 1.18 1.07 13.41
CA THR A 72 1.81 -0.21 13.72
C THR A 72 1.58 -1.16 12.55
N LEU A 73 2.60 -1.93 12.16
CA LEU A 73 2.49 -2.90 11.07
C LEU A 73 1.47 -4.00 11.36
N ASP A 74 1.13 -4.24 12.64
CA ASP A 74 0.06 -5.17 13.01
C ASP A 74 -1.35 -4.59 12.76
N ALA A 75 -1.47 -3.28 12.47
CA ALA A 75 -2.73 -2.64 12.06
C ALA A 75 -3.03 -2.77 10.56
N ILE A 76 -2.16 -3.44 9.78
CA ILE A 76 -2.45 -3.81 8.40
C ILE A 76 -3.68 -4.74 8.39
N ARG A 77 -4.73 -4.31 7.68
CA ARG A 77 -6.07 -4.92 7.74
C ARG A 77 -6.16 -6.24 6.98
N ALA A 78 -5.55 -6.30 5.79
CA ALA A 78 -5.50 -7.48 4.94
C ALA A 78 -4.41 -7.30 3.87
N ASP A 79 -3.91 -8.42 3.34
CA ASP A 79 -3.13 -8.43 2.11
C ASP A 79 -4.05 -8.56 0.87
N LEU A 80 -3.46 -8.42 -0.31
CA LEU A 80 -4.19 -8.51 -1.58
C LEU A 80 -4.80 -9.90 -1.77
N HIS A 81 -4.16 -10.96 -1.28
CA HIS A 81 -4.70 -12.30 -1.33
C HIS A 81 -6.03 -12.41 -0.56
N ALA A 82 -6.07 -11.98 0.69
CA ALA A 82 -7.28 -12.02 1.52
C ALA A 82 -8.40 -11.16 0.95
N LEU A 83 -8.08 -10.01 0.33
CA LEU A 83 -9.05 -9.17 -0.36
C LEU A 83 -9.65 -9.88 -1.58
N CYS A 84 -8.81 -10.42 -2.46
CA CYS A 84 -9.25 -11.15 -3.66
C CYS A 84 -10.02 -12.43 -3.33
N ALA A 85 -9.69 -13.09 -2.22
CA ALA A 85 -10.39 -14.28 -1.73
C ALA A 85 -11.73 -13.96 -1.04
N GLY A 86 -12.06 -12.68 -0.82
CA GLY A 86 -13.25 -12.27 -0.07
C GLY A 86 -13.16 -12.54 1.43
N ALA A 87 -11.97 -12.87 1.96
CA ALA A 87 -11.74 -13.10 3.38
C ALA A 87 -11.75 -11.79 4.19
N HIS A 88 -11.52 -10.66 3.54
CA HIS A 88 -11.74 -9.32 4.10
C HIS A 88 -12.58 -8.49 3.13
N PRO A 89 -13.61 -7.73 3.59
CA PRO A 89 -14.53 -6.98 2.70
C PRO A 89 -13.92 -5.75 2.03
N GLY A 90 -12.65 -5.44 2.34
CA GLY A 90 -11.98 -4.21 1.92
C GLY A 90 -12.55 -2.98 2.62
N ARG A 91 -13.11 -2.06 1.85
CA ARG A 91 -13.72 -0.82 2.36
C ARG A 91 -15.05 -1.10 3.06
N GLU A 92 -15.20 -0.58 4.27
CA GLU A 92 -16.36 -0.81 5.14
C GLU A 92 -17.34 0.37 5.16
N SER A 93 -16.92 1.57 4.73
CA SER A 93 -17.82 2.72 4.61
C SER A 93 -17.41 3.71 3.52
N ALA A 94 -18.37 4.51 3.06
CA ALA A 94 -18.15 5.53 2.04
C ALA A 94 -17.16 6.62 2.49
N GLY A 95 -17.12 6.93 3.79
CA GLY A 95 -16.23 7.96 4.35
C GLY A 95 -14.82 7.47 4.70
N GLN A 96 -14.59 6.14 4.73
CA GLN A 96 -13.30 5.57 5.11
C GLN A 96 -12.20 6.03 4.15
N ILE A 97 -11.03 6.38 4.67
CA ILE A 97 -9.84 6.53 3.82
C ILE A 97 -9.21 5.14 3.73
N THR A 98 -8.86 4.70 2.53
CA THR A 98 -8.18 3.41 2.32
C THR A 98 -6.83 3.66 1.68
N LEU A 99 -5.83 2.89 2.06
CA LEU A 99 -4.48 2.96 1.52
C LEU A 99 -4.08 1.56 1.10
N PHE A 100 -3.77 1.37 -0.18
CA PHE A 100 -3.09 0.17 -0.66
C PHE A 100 -1.61 0.50 -0.86
N LYS A 101 -0.74 -0.28 -0.22
CA LYS A 101 0.70 -0.15 -0.35
C LYS A 101 1.26 -1.34 -1.10
N SER A 102 1.94 -1.08 -2.22
CA SER A 102 2.67 -2.09 -2.96
C SER A 102 4.18 -1.82 -2.90
N VAL A 103 4.93 -2.91 -2.81
CA VAL A 103 6.38 -2.97 -3.03
C VAL A 103 6.74 -3.97 -4.14
N GLY A 104 5.77 -4.77 -4.59
CA GLY A 104 5.89 -5.78 -5.63
C GLY A 104 5.99 -7.19 -5.05
N ALA A 105 5.34 -8.15 -5.71
CA ALA A 105 5.45 -9.57 -5.38
C ALA A 105 5.88 -10.38 -6.61
N SER A 106 6.92 -11.20 -6.46
CA SER A 106 7.45 -12.04 -7.56
C SER A 106 6.42 -12.99 -8.19
N LEU A 107 5.36 -13.31 -7.46
CA LEU A 107 4.22 -14.07 -7.98
C LEU A 107 3.53 -13.33 -9.13
N GLU A 108 3.41 -12.01 -9.05
CA GLU A 108 2.78 -11.16 -10.08
C GLU A 108 3.56 -11.27 -11.39
N ASP A 109 4.89 -11.14 -11.31
CA ASP A 109 5.80 -11.29 -12.46
C ASP A 109 5.72 -12.70 -13.06
N PHE A 110 5.72 -13.74 -12.22
CA PHE A 110 5.69 -15.13 -12.68
C PHE A 110 4.38 -15.46 -13.41
N VAL A 111 3.25 -15.00 -12.88
CA VAL A 111 1.94 -15.18 -13.53
C VAL A 111 1.90 -14.42 -14.85
N ALA A 112 2.35 -13.17 -14.88
CA ALA A 112 2.41 -12.36 -16.11
C ALA A 112 3.29 -13.03 -17.18
N ALA A 113 4.48 -13.49 -16.81
CA ALA A 113 5.39 -14.20 -17.71
C ALA A 113 4.76 -15.50 -18.25
N THR A 114 4.07 -16.25 -17.41
CA THR A 114 3.37 -17.48 -17.82
C THR A 114 2.24 -17.18 -18.82
N MET A 115 1.50 -16.09 -18.62
CA MET A 115 0.45 -15.66 -19.55
C MET A 115 1.03 -15.28 -20.91
N VAL A 116 2.13 -14.52 -20.92
CA VAL A 116 2.84 -14.16 -22.16
C VAL A 116 3.37 -15.41 -22.87
N ALA A 117 4.00 -16.33 -22.14
CA ALA A 117 4.52 -17.56 -22.72
C ALA A 117 3.44 -18.45 -23.34
N ARG A 118 2.24 -18.50 -22.74
CA ARG A 118 1.08 -19.24 -23.28
C ARG A 118 0.43 -18.56 -24.49
N ALA A 119 0.54 -17.24 -24.58
CA ALA A 119 0.00 -16.45 -25.69
C ALA A 119 0.98 -16.39 -26.88
N ALA A 120 2.23 -16.78 -26.68
CA ALA A 120 3.22 -16.85 -27.75
C ALA A 120 2.84 -17.96 -28.75
N PRO A 121 2.86 -17.67 -30.06
CA PRO A 121 2.52 -18.62 -31.12
C PRO A 121 3.53 -19.76 -31.26
#